data_AF-A0A9P0JZP9-F1
#
_entry.id   AF-A0A9P0JZP9-F1
#
_cell.length_a   1.000
_cell.length_b   1.000
_cell.length_c   1.000
_cell.angle_alpha   90.00
_cell.angle_beta   90.00
_cell.angle_gamma   90.00
#
_symmetry.space_group_name_H-M   'P 1'
#
loop_
_entity.id
_entity.type
_entity.pdbx_description
1 polymer ?
#
loop_
_entity_poly.entity_id
_entity_poly.type
_entity_poly.pdbx_seq_one_letter_code
_entity_poly.pdbx_strand_id
1 'polypeptide(L)'
;MSNTADKALSLLRYLPRVCLANIRNNPGAHKKPRRGRAQHGGDKHGDGNKGSGQRQNFMRLGYETGNNPFHLRFPREPYYKGHQ
;
A
#
# COMPACT_ATOMS: atom_id res chain seq x y z
N MET A 1 44.50 12.13 -3.86
CA MET A 1 43.21 11.43 -4.10
C MET A 1 42.11 12.48 -4.10
N SER A 2 41.43 12.73 -5.21
CA SER A 2 40.31 13.69 -5.20
C SER A 2 39.17 13.11 -4.37
N ASN A 3 38.78 13.78 -3.29
CA ASN A 3 37.64 13.37 -2.49
C ASN A 3 36.37 13.40 -3.36
N THR A 4 35.51 12.40 -3.27
CA THR A 4 34.25 12.34 -4.04
C THR A 4 33.35 13.54 -3.72
N ALA A 5 33.43 14.03 -2.48
CA ALA A 5 32.76 15.25 -2.03
C ALA A 5 33.22 16.49 -2.82
N ASP A 6 34.52 16.67 -3.02
CA ASP A 6 35.07 17.84 -3.73
C ASP A 6 34.63 17.87 -5.20
N LYS A 7 34.55 16.69 -5.83
CA LYS A 7 34.00 16.52 -7.18
C LYS A 7 32.50 16.82 -7.26
N ALA A 8 31.72 16.42 -6.25
CA ALA A 8 30.30 16.75 -6.19
C ALA A 8 30.08 18.27 -6.02
N LEU A 9 30.88 18.91 -5.16
CA LEU A 9 30.82 20.36 -4.93
C LEU A 9 31.27 21.17 -6.16
N SER A 10 32.27 20.70 -6.91
CA SER A 10 32.68 21.37 -8.15
C SER A 10 31.57 21.34 -9.21
N LEU A 11 30.85 20.21 -9.34
CA LEU A 11 29.70 20.09 -10.24
C LEU A 11 28.54 21.02 -9.83
N LEU A 12 28.24 21.13 -8.53
CA LEU A 12 27.16 21.99 -8.03
C LEU A 12 27.37 23.49 -8.34
N ARG A 13 28.62 23.94 -8.56
CA ARG A 13 28.91 25.33 -8.93
C ARG A 13 28.47 25.70 -10.35
N TYR A 14 28.39 24.73 -11.26
CA TYR A 14 28.01 24.94 -12.66
C TYR A 14 26.52 24.67 -12.94
N LEU A 15 25.87 23.88 -12.09
CA LEU A 15 24.45 23.56 -12.22
C LEU A 15 23.56 24.75 -11.81
N PRO A 16 22.30 24.83 -12.30
CA PRO A 16 21.35 25.82 -11.85
C PRO A 16 21.14 25.79 -10.32
N ARG A 17 20.77 26.93 -9.74
CA ARG A 17 20.46 27.02 -8.29
C ARG A 17 19.38 26.01 -7.90
N VAL A 18 19.55 25.37 -6.75
CA VAL A 18 18.51 24.52 -6.16
C VAL A 18 17.32 25.38 -5.77
N CYS A 19 16.13 24.98 -6.20
CA CYS A 19 14.87 25.68 -5.94
C CYS A 19 13.74 24.65 -5.81
N LEU A 20 12.57 25.08 -5.30
CA LEU A 20 11.45 24.17 -5.11
C LEU A 20 11.02 23.44 -6.40
N ALA A 21 11.20 24.06 -7.56
CA ALA A 21 10.84 23.48 -8.85
C ALA A 21 11.77 22.33 -9.31
N ASN A 22 12.99 22.22 -8.77
CA ASN A 22 13.97 21.20 -9.21
C ASN A 22 14.24 20.10 -8.17
N ILE A 23 13.56 20.13 -7.02
CA ILE A 23 13.59 19.04 -6.04
C ILE A 23 12.81 17.83 -6.58
N ARG A 24 13.40 16.65 -6.47
CA ARG A 24 12.78 15.38 -6.86
C ARG A 24 13.06 14.32 -5.80
N ASN A 25 12.15 13.37 -5.66
CA ASN A 25 12.34 12.23 -4.78
C ASN A 25 13.42 11.29 -5.33
N ASN A 26 14.08 10.56 -4.42
CA ASN A 26 15.00 9.51 -4.82
C ASN A 26 14.28 8.46 -5.69
N PRO A 27 14.94 7.93 -6.74
CA PRO A 27 14.37 6.86 -7.55
C PRO A 27 13.88 5.69 -6.68
N GLY A 28 12.62 5.28 -6.86
CA GLY A 28 12.01 4.18 -6.10
C GLY A 28 11.49 4.53 -4.71
N ALA A 29 11.71 5.75 -4.20
CA ALA A 29 11.19 6.15 -2.88
C ALA A 29 9.65 6.12 -2.82
N HIS A 30 8.97 6.48 -3.92
CA HIS A 30 7.51 6.45 -4.00
C HIS A 30 7.02 5.36 -4.96
N LYS A 31 6.09 4.54 -4.48
CA LYS A 31 5.35 3.60 -5.32
C LYS A 31 4.27 4.37 -6.09
N LYS A 32 4.21 4.15 -7.41
CA LYS A 32 3.17 4.74 -8.27
C LYS A 32 1.80 4.11 -7.96
N PRO A 33 0.70 4.88 -8.03
CA PRO A 33 -0.64 4.34 -7.85
C PRO A 33 -0.96 3.30 -8.94
N ARG A 34 -1.54 2.16 -8.55
CA ARG A 34 -1.83 1.02 -9.43
C ARG A 34 -3.31 0.91 -9.82
N ARG A 35 -4.01 2.03 -9.99
CA ARG A 35 -5.41 1.97 -10.42
C ARG A 35 -5.46 1.58 -11.89
N GLY A 36 -5.91 0.35 -12.17
CA GLY A 36 -6.14 -0.11 -13.54
C GLY A 36 -7.20 0.75 -14.22
N ARG A 37 -6.99 1.06 -15.51
CA ARG A 37 -7.92 1.83 -16.35
C ARG A 37 -8.01 1.18 -17.72
N ALA A 38 -9.18 1.28 -18.36
CA ALA A 38 -9.46 0.69 -19.66
C ALA A 38 -8.99 -0.79 -19.75
N GLN A 39 -8.27 -1.15 -20.82
CA GLN A 39 -7.78 -2.50 -21.06
C GLN A 39 -6.83 -3.03 -19.97
N HIS A 40 -6.11 -2.16 -19.27
CA HIS A 40 -5.11 -2.55 -18.26
C HIS A 40 -5.71 -2.51 -16.85
N GLY A 41 -6.69 -3.39 -16.58
CA GLY A 41 -7.30 -3.54 -15.26
C GLY A 41 -8.46 -2.56 -14.98
N GLY A 42 -9.04 -1.97 -16.01
CA GLY A 42 -10.19 -1.07 -15.90
C GLY A 42 -11.56 -1.75 -15.97
N ASP A 43 -11.69 -2.82 -16.74
CA ASP A 43 -12.98 -3.52 -17.00
C ASP A 43 -13.71 -3.91 -15.71
N LYS A 44 -13.14 -4.87 -14.97
CA LYS A 44 -13.72 -5.36 -13.70
C LYS A 44 -13.00 -4.86 -12.47
N HIS A 45 -11.97 -4.01 -12.66
CA HIS A 45 -11.09 -3.53 -11.59
C HIS A 45 -10.51 -4.60 -10.65
N GLY A 46 -10.51 -5.87 -11.06
CA GLY A 46 -10.06 -7.00 -10.24
C GLY A 46 -11.16 -7.70 -9.44
N ASP A 47 -12.42 -7.24 -9.49
CA ASP A 47 -13.51 -7.74 -8.64
C ASP A 47 -14.28 -8.94 -9.24
N GLY A 48 -13.78 -9.52 -10.34
CA GLY A 48 -14.34 -10.71 -10.98
C GLY A 48 -15.68 -10.46 -11.71
N ASN A 49 -16.48 -11.52 -11.90
CA ASN A 49 -17.74 -11.48 -12.65
C ASN A 49 -18.93 -11.90 -11.78
N LYS A 50 -19.90 -11.00 -11.63
CA LYS A 50 -21.12 -11.12 -10.81
C LYS A 50 -20.81 -11.43 -9.33
N GLY A 51 -21.85 -11.76 -8.57
CA GLY A 51 -21.74 -12.13 -7.16
C GLY A 51 -21.54 -10.97 -6.19
N SER A 52 -21.26 -11.31 -4.94
CA SER A 52 -20.99 -10.36 -3.85
C SER A 52 -19.71 -9.56 -4.07
N GLY A 53 -18.66 -10.20 -4.60
CA GLY A 53 -17.37 -9.55 -4.88
C GLY A 53 -17.50 -8.38 -5.84
N GLN A 54 -18.10 -8.59 -7.03
CA GLN A 54 -18.30 -7.51 -8.01
C GLN A 54 -19.22 -6.41 -7.50
N ARG A 55 -20.22 -6.74 -6.68
CA ARG A 55 -21.18 -5.78 -6.11
C ARG A 55 -20.69 -5.13 -4.82
N GLN A 56 -19.46 -5.45 -4.39
CA GLN A 56 -18.85 -4.99 -3.14
C GLN A 56 -19.72 -5.24 -1.90
N ASN A 57 -20.57 -6.27 -1.95
CA ASN A 57 -21.41 -6.71 -0.85
C ASN A 57 -20.72 -7.85 -0.10
N PHE A 58 -19.63 -7.52 0.58
CA PHE A 58 -18.84 -8.49 1.34
C PHE A 58 -19.54 -8.82 2.67
N MET A 59 -19.48 -10.10 3.05
CA MET A 59 -19.92 -10.52 4.38
C MET A 59 -18.94 -10.02 5.45
N ARG A 60 -19.39 -9.94 6.70
CA ARG A 60 -18.55 -9.54 7.83
C ARG A 60 -17.37 -10.50 8.00
N LEU A 61 -16.24 -9.97 8.46
CA LEU A 61 -15.07 -10.80 8.78
C LEU A 61 -15.45 -11.85 9.83
N GLY A 62 -15.08 -13.11 9.57
CA GLY A 62 -15.42 -14.24 10.43
C GLY A 62 -16.79 -14.85 10.20
N TYR A 63 -17.60 -14.36 9.25
CA TYR A 63 -18.85 -15.02 8.87
C TYR A 63 -18.57 -16.29 8.02
N GLU A 64 -19.14 -17.43 8.42
CA GLU A 64 -18.92 -18.74 7.77
C GLU A 64 -20.22 -19.30 7.17
N THR A 65 -20.99 -18.47 6.45
CA THR A 65 -22.12 -18.88 5.59
C THR A 65 -23.12 -19.80 6.29
N GLY A 66 -23.51 -19.45 7.52
CA GLY A 66 -24.54 -20.15 8.30
C GLY A 66 -24.00 -21.12 9.37
N ASN A 67 -22.70 -21.41 9.38
CA ASN A 67 -22.08 -22.18 10.47
C ASN A 67 -21.76 -21.29 11.67
N ASN A 68 -21.60 -21.90 12.86
CA ASN A 68 -21.03 -21.20 14.01
C ASN A 68 -19.60 -20.73 13.66
N PRO A 69 -19.30 -19.41 13.67
CA PRO A 69 -17.96 -18.89 13.36
C PRO A 69 -16.85 -19.50 14.21
N PHE A 70 -15.67 -19.70 13.64
CA PHE A 70 -14.50 -20.25 14.34
C PHE A 70 -14.23 -19.60 15.70
N HIS A 71 -14.28 -18.26 15.77
CA HIS A 71 -14.02 -17.49 17.00
C HIS A 71 -15.09 -17.65 18.08
N LEU A 72 -16.24 -18.26 17.77
CA LEU A 72 -17.32 -18.58 18.72
C LEU A 72 -17.44 -20.08 18.99
N ARG A 73 -16.72 -20.93 18.26
CA ARG A 73 -16.73 -22.39 18.49
C ARG A 73 -16.06 -22.78 19.80
N PHE A 74 -15.04 -22.03 20.21
CA PHE A 74 -14.26 -22.34 21.40
C PHE A 74 -14.82 -21.60 22.63
N PRO A 75 -14.77 -22.23 23.81
CA PRO A 75 -15.11 -21.55 25.04
C PRO A 75 -14.16 -20.38 25.30
N ARG A 76 -14.68 -19.35 25.97
CA ARG A 76 -13.90 -18.17 26.32
C ARG A 76 -12.92 -18.50 27.46
N GLU A 77 -11.63 -18.39 27.18
CA GLU A 77 -10.58 -18.38 28.20
C GLU A 77 -10.10 -16.93 28.44
N PRO A 78 -10.08 -16.44 29.69
CA PRO A 78 -9.83 -15.03 30.00
C PRO A 78 -8.32 -14.68 30.01
N TYR A 79 -7.60 -14.94 28.91
CA TYR A 79 -6.14 -14.75 28.81
C TYR A 79 -5.65 -13.34 29.14
N TYR A 80 -6.46 -12.32 28.85
CA TYR A 80 -6.11 -10.90 29.09
C TYR A 80 -6.73 -10.33 30.38
N LYS A 81 -7.24 -11.18 31.28
CA LYS A 81 -7.82 -10.70 32.54
C LYS A 81 -6.73 -10.13 33.44
N GLY A 82 -6.81 -8.83 33.72
CA GLY A 82 -5.83 -8.12 34.56
C GLY A 82 -4.62 -7.58 33.79
N HIS A 83 -4.65 -7.59 32.45
CA HIS A 83 -3.63 -6.92 31.64
C HIS A 83 -3.80 -5.40 31.78
N GLN A 84 -2.74 -4.69 32.16
CA GLN A 84 -2.66 -3.22 32.26
C GLN A 84 -1.73 -2.68 31.18
#